data_AF-A0A662DST6-F1
#
_entry.id   AF-A0A662DST6-F1
#
_cell.length_a   1.000
_cell.length_b   1.000
_cell.length_c   1.000
_cell.angle_alpha   90.00
_cell.angle_beta   90.00
_cell.angle_gamma   90.00
#
_symmetry.space_group_name_H-M   'P 1'
#
loop_
_entity.id
_entity.type
_entity.pdbx_description
1 polymer ?
#
loop_
_entity_poly.entity_id
_entity_poly.type
_entity_poly.pdbx_seq_one_letter_code
_entity_poly.pdbx_strand_id
1 'polypeptide(L)'
;MRLFVLFAVLLLVIIGPSGAQGIGPGGAVPAVANLPGLADSFWQSDVIVHNPGETQISIRLLLFPEIRGGGPEFEPLVSDSMSIPALGQKTFSNVVQSVFGKINTKGALSVISEDGSPIVIGSRTYTFDSDGGTYGQEVFGVLVSDRAWAAGAENDSLYRTNIGVYLPVAPPLGSTVDFEVIVRDPSGEEVGRGTMEFPAAGMQQKNLSFVGADQLLAGSVEVICSDPSFFWYGYISRIDQTSGDAVFRPLRGMGF
;
A
#
# COMPACT_ATOMS: atom_id res chain seq x y z
N MET A 1 63.98 -12.89 -23.60
CA MET A 1 63.00 -13.03 -22.51
C MET A 1 61.96 -11.94 -22.72
N ARG A 2 60.70 -12.32 -22.96
CA ARG A 2 59.63 -11.44 -23.48
C ARG A 2 59.09 -10.51 -22.38
N LEU A 3 59.03 -9.21 -22.65
CA LEU A 3 58.36 -8.21 -21.81
C LEU A 3 56.84 -8.38 -21.97
N PHE A 4 56.13 -8.73 -20.90
CA PHE A 4 54.66 -8.76 -20.88
C PHE A 4 54.14 -7.35 -20.57
N VAL A 5 53.36 -6.79 -21.48
CA VAL A 5 52.59 -5.55 -21.28
C VAL A 5 51.27 -5.94 -20.61
N LEU A 6 51.06 -5.51 -19.37
CA LEU A 6 49.78 -5.62 -18.68
C LEU A 6 48.82 -4.56 -19.22
N PHE A 7 47.76 -4.97 -19.91
CA PHE A 7 46.62 -4.11 -20.20
C PHE A 7 45.73 -4.02 -18.95
N ALA A 8 45.69 -2.86 -18.30
CA ALA A 8 44.69 -2.57 -17.28
C ALA A 8 43.39 -2.17 -17.99
N VAL A 9 42.39 -3.06 -17.97
CA VAL A 9 41.02 -2.73 -18.38
C VAL A 9 40.40 -1.90 -17.25
N LEU A 10 40.27 -0.59 -17.46
CA LEU A 10 39.52 0.29 -16.59
C LEU A 10 38.03 0.02 -16.81
N LEU A 11 37.44 -0.82 -15.95
CA LEU A 11 35.99 -1.00 -15.89
C LEU A 11 35.38 0.29 -15.32
N LEU A 12 34.87 1.14 -16.22
CA LEU A 12 34.05 2.29 -15.83
C LEU A 12 32.67 1.75 -15.44
N VAL A 13 32.49 1.48 -14.15
CA VAL A 13 31.16 1.21 -13.58
C VAL A 13 30.40 2.52 -13.65
N ILE A 14 29.48 2.63 -14.61
CA ILE A 14 28.45 3.67 -14.60
C ILE A 14 27.50 3.29 -13.47
N ILE A 15 27.73 3.83 -12.29
CA ILE A 15 26.75 3.82 -11.20
C ILE A 15 25.65 4.78 -11.66
N GLY A 16 24.61 4.26 -12.32
CA GLY A 16 23.37 5.01 -12.48
C GLY A 16 22.87 5.42 -11.10
N PRO A 17 22.22 6.59 -10.94
CA PRO A 17 21.62 6.93 -9.67
C PRO A 17 20.65 5.81 -9.29
N SER A 18 20.94 5.11 -8.20
CA SER A 18 20.00 4.22 -7.54
C SER A 18 18.69 4.98 -7.38
N GLY A 19 17.59 4.47 -7.94
CA GLY A 19 16.26 5.04 -7.77
C GLY A 19 15.86 5.02 -6.30
N ALA A 20 16.31 6.02 -5.55
CA ALA A 20 15.85 6.25 -4.19
C ALA A 20 14.33 6.48 -4.25
N GLN A 21 13.59 5.94 -3.27
CA GLN A 21 12.21 6.37 -3.05
C GLN A 21 12.25 7.86 -2.66
N GLY A 22 12.11 8.72 -3.66
CA GLY A 22 12.18 10.17 -3.49
C GLY A 22 10.95 10.69 -2.76
N ILE A 23 11.14 11.79 -2.03
CA ILE A 23 10.03 12.57 -1.48
C ILE A 23 9.41 13.34 -2.66
N GLY A 24 8.14 13.11 -2.94
CA GLY A 24 7.42 13.71 -4.07
C GLY A 24 6.31 14.66 -3.63
N PRO A 25 5.62 15.32 -4.58
CA PRO A 25 4.51 16.25 -4.31
C PRO A 25 3.28 15.61 -3.67
N GLY A 26 3.33 14.30 -3.42
CA GLY A 26 2.25 13.53 -2.83
C GLY A 26 2.69 12.12 -2.47
N GLY A 27 1.79 11.38 -1.85
CA GLY A 27 1.98 9.97 -1.55
C GLY A 27 0.66 9.29 -1.19
N ALA A 28 0.74 7.98 -0.95
CA ALA A 28 -0.42 7.14 -0.73
C ALA A 28 -0.30 6.28 0.52
N VAL A 29 -1.43 6.11 1.20
CA VAL A 29 -1.65 5.11 2.24
C VAL A 29 -2.66 4.11 1.65
N PRO A 30 -2.22 2.93 1.18
CA PRO A 30 -3.05 2.02 0.38
C PRO A 30 -4.20 1.36 1.17
N ALA A 31 -4.24 1.56 2.49
CA ALA A 31 -5.35 1.17 3.34
C ALA A 31 -5.48 2.11 4.54
N VAL A 32 -6.66 2.68 4.71
CA VAL A 32 -7.10 3.38 5.92
C VAL A 32 -8.45 2.84 6.38
N ALA A 33 -8.70 2.85 7.68
CA ALA A 33 -9.86 2.24 8.28
C ALA A 33 -10.48 3.12 9.38
N ASN A 34 -11.78 2.96 9.54
CA ASN A 34 -12.55 3.16 10.76
C ASN A 34 -13.68 2.12 10.72
N LEU A 35 -13.44 0.89 11.20
CA LEU A 35 -14.45 -0.17 11.19
C LEU A 35 -14.11 -1.34 12.14
N PRO A 36 -15.11 -2.13 12.54
CA PRO A 36 -14.89 -3.45 13.15
C PRO A 36 -14.13 -4.40 12.22
N GLY A 37 -13.24 -5.21 12.78
CA GLY A 37 -12.52 -6.29 12.12
C GLY A 37 -12.96 -7.68 12.60
N LEU A 38 -12.12 -8.70 12.35
CA LEU A 38 -12.29 -10.03 12.95
C LEU A 38 -11.77 -10.03 14.40
N ALA A 39 -12.15 -11.05 15.17
CA ALA A 39 -11.69 -11.26 16.56
C ALA A 39 -11.89 -10.01 17.44
N ASP A 40 -13.07 -9.40 17.35
CA ASP A 40 -13.49 -8.21 18.11
C ASP A 40 -12.57 -6.97 18.00
N SER A 41 -11.66 -6.96 17.02
CA SER A 41 -10.84 -5.79 16.72
C SER A 41 -11.68 -4.63 16.18
N PHE A 42 -11.27 -3.40 16.48
CA PHE A 42 -11.75 -2.19 15.83
C PHE A 42 -10.57 -1.43 15.22
N TRP A 43 -10.52 -1.36 13.89
CA TRP A 43 -9.40 -0.78 13.16
C TRP A 43 -9.63 0.70 12.90
N GLN A 44 -8.65 1.53 13.26
CA GLN A 44 -8.58 2.93 12.90
C GLN A 44 -7.19 3.33 12.41
N SER A 45 -7.12 4.39 11.59
CA SER A 45 -5.86 4.84 10.99
C SER A 45 -5.51 6.27 11.36
N ASP A 46 -4.27 6.47 11.78
CA ASP A 46 -3.65 7.78 11.94
C ASP A 46 -2.73 8.06 10.75
N VAL A 47 -2.73 9.31 10.25
CA VAL A 47 -1.84 9.77 9.17
C VAL A 47 -1.07 10.98 9.63
N ILE A 48 0.24 10.97 9.41
CA ILE A 48 1.15 12.07 9.73
C ILE A 48 1.70 12.60 8.43
N VAL A 49 1.61 13.90 8.22
CA VAL A 49 2.23 14.58 7.07
C VAL A 49 3.25 15.57 7.58
N HIS A 50 4.49 15.43 7.12
CA HIS A 50 5.59 16.32 7.41
C HIS A 50 5.98 17.11 6.17
N ASN A 51 6.15 18.42 6.36
CA ASN A 51 6.68 19.34 5.37
C ASN A 51 8.20 19.51 5.64
N PRO A 52 9.08 18.92 4.81
CA PRO A 52 10.52 19.10 4.94
C PRO A 52 11.02 20.44 4.38
N GLY A 53 10.16 21.23 3.74
CA GLY A 53 10.51 22.51 3.13
C GLY A 53 10.58 23.66 4.13
N GLU A 54 11.27 24.74 3.73
CA GLU A 54 11.45 25.96 4.52
C GLU A 54 10.29 26.97 4.40
N THR A 55 9.28 26.65 3.61
CA THR A 55 8.06 27.44 3.43
C THR A 55 6.83 26.65 3.87
N GLN A 56 5.80 27.34 4.34
CA GLN A 56 4.49 26.71 4.60
C GLN A 56 3.94 26.14 3.28
N ILE A 57 3.36 24.94 3.34
CA ILE A 57 2.65 24.31 2.23
C ILE A 57 1.17 24.16 2.57
N SER A 58 0.36 23.95 1.54
CA SER A 58 -1.04 23.55 1.67
C SER A 58 -1.23 22.16 1.07
N ILE A 59 -1.96 21.30 1.77
CA ILE A 59 -2.23 19.93 1.34
C ILE A 59 -3.73 19.63 1.24
N ARG A 60 -4.06 18.60 0.48
CA ARG A 60 -5.37 17.94 0.51
C ARG A 60 -5.23 16.44 0.70
N LEU A 61 -6.24 15.86 1.35
CA LEU A 61 -6.42 14.42 1.51
C LEU A 61 -7.56 13.99 0.61
N LEU A 62 -7.36 12.89 -0.12
CA LEU A 62 -8.34 12.26 -0.98
C LEU A 62 -8.60 10.86 -0.46
N LEU A 63 -9.83 10.58 -0.02
CA LEU A 63 -10.26 9.27 0.43
C LEU A 63 -10.94 8.53 -0.72
N PHE A 64 -10.37 7.40 -1.10
CA PHE A 64 -10.88 6.50 -2.13
C PHE A 64 -11.62 5.31 -1.50
N PRO A 65 -12.70 4.84 -2.13
CA PRO A 65 -13.54 3.78 -1.58
C PRO A 65 -12.91 2.40 -1.64
N GLU A 66 -13.38 1.51 -0.79
CA GLU A 66 -13.31 0.08 -1.08
C GLU A 66 -14.19 -0.24 -2.29
N ILE A 67 -13.67 -1.03 -3.24
CA ILE A 67 -14.44 -1.60 -4.33
C ILE A 67 -14.98 -2.96 -3.86
N ARG A 68 -16.31 -3.09 -3.82
CA ARG A 68 -16.98 -4.31 -3.37
C ARG A 68 -18.27 -4.51 -4.16
N GLY A 69 -18.63 -5.76 -4.42
CA GLY A 69 -19.85 -6.08 -5.18
C GLY A 69 -19.87 -5.51 -6.61
N GLY A 70 -18.70 -5.26 -7.21
CA GLY A 70 -18.57 -4.72 -8.56
C GLY A 70 -18.57 -3.19 -8.66
N GLY A 71 -18.50 -2.44 -7.55
CA GLY A 71 -18.45 -0.99 -7.60
C GLY A 71 -17.88 -0.33 -6.34
N PRO A 72 -17.72 1.00 -6.35
CA PRO A 72 -17.27 1.74 -5.18
C PRO A 72 -18.35 1.79 -4.10
N GLU A 73 -17.98 1.56 -2.84
CA GLU A 73 -18.89 1.68 -1.69
C GLU A 73 -19.33 3.12 -1.39
N PHE A 74 -18.58 4.11 -1.88
CA PHE A 74 -18.92 5.53 -1.83
C PHE A 74 -18.13 6.31 -2.91
N GLU A 75 -18.59 7.51 -3.26
CA GLU A 75 -17.85 8.38 -4.18
C GLU A 75 -16.56 8.92 -3.52
N PRO A 76 -15.41 8.97 -4.23
CA PRO A 76 -14.18 9.53 -3.69
C PRO A 76 -14.39 10.92 -3.05
N LEU A 77 -13.79 11.13 -1.88
CA LEU A 77 -13.96 12.35 -1.11
C LEU A 77 -12.66 13.15 -1.07
N VAL A 78 -12.79 14.48 -1.06
CA VAL A 78 -11.65 15.41 -0.98
C VAL A 78 -11.84 16.30 0.25
N SER A 79 -10.79 16.45 1.05
CA SER A 79 -10.80 17.36 2.20
C SER A 79 -10.74 18.83 1.79
N ASP A 80 -11.04 19.71 2.74
CA ASP A 80 -10.61 21.10 2.67
C ASP A 80 -9.07 21.20 2.61
N SER A 81 -8.58 22.36 2.12
CA SER A 81 -7.15 22.66 2.12
C SER A 81 -6.65 22.89 3.54
N MET A 82 -5.48 22.34 3.86
CA MET A 82 -4.89 22.41 5.20
C MET A 82 -3.43 22.84 5.11
N SER A 83 -3.05 23.82 5.93
CA SER A 83 -1.66 24.26 6.01
C SER A 83 -0.80 23.35 6.86
N ILE A 84 0.46 23.18 6.44
CA ILE A 84 1.53 22.59 7.25
C ILE A 84 2.68 23.60 7.28
N PRO A 85 3.09 24.08 8.49
CA PRO A 85 4.19 25.03 8.62
C PRO A 85 5.49 24.52 7.98
N ALA A 86 6.39 25.46 7.66
CA ALA A 86 7.76 25.15 7.28
C ALA A 86 8.42 24.24 8.33
N LEU A 87 9.10 23.18 7.88
CA LEU A 87 9.74 22.16 8.72
C LEU A 87 8.80 21.49 9.74
N GLY A 88 7.49 21.70 9.60
CA GLY A 88 6.46 21.27 10.53
C GLY A 88 5.83 19.94 10.16
N GLN A 89 4.93 19.46 11.01
CA GLN A 89 4.12 18.28 10.73
C GLN A 89 2.70 18.45 11.25
N LYS A 90 1.77 17.68 10.68
CA LYS A 90 0.39 17.57 11.13
C LYS A 90 0.00 16.11 11.24
N THR A 91 -0.60 15.74 12.38
CA THR A 91 -1.16 14.40 12.61
C THR A 91 -2.67 14.45 12.50
N PHE A 92 -3.23 13.51 11.75
CA PHE A 92 -4.65 13.28 11.55
C PHE A 92 -5.01 11.96 12.25
N SER A 93 -5.39 12.05 13.52
CA SER A 93 -5.82 10.86 14.26
C SER A 93 -7.18 10.38 13.78
N ASN A 94 -7.33 9.06 13.58
CA ASN A 94 -8.52 8.43 13.04
C ASN A 94 -9.05 9.17 11.80
N VAL A 95 -8.18 9.30 10.79
CA VAL A 95 -8.33 10.19 9.63
C VAL A 95 -9.66 10.01 8.89
N VAL A 96 -10.16 8.77 8.80
CA VAL A 96 -11.42 8.44 8.12
C VAL A 96 -12.61 9.14 8.79
N GLN A 97 -12.63 9.18 10.13
CA GLN A 97 -13.66 9.87 10.88
C GLN A 97 -13.38 11.36 11.05
N SER A 98 -12.16 11.74 11.43
CA SER A 98 -11.85 13.13 11.80
C SER A 98 -11.81 14.09 10.62
N VAL A 99 -11.44 13.62 9.43
CA VAL A 99 -11.37 14.45 8.22
C VAL A 99 -12.60 14.27 7.33
N PHE A 100 -13.11 13.05 7.20
CA PHE A 100 -14.18 12.73 6.24
C PHE A 100 -15.54 12.44 6.89
N GLY A 101 -15.63 12.41 8.23
CA GLY A 101 -16.88 12.13 8.95
C GLY A 101 -17.43 10.71 8.73
N LYS A 102 -16.59 9.78 8.24
CA LYS A 102 -17.00 8.41 7.92
C LYS A 102 -16.74 7.47 9.10
N ILE A 103 -17.68 6.56 9.32
CA ILE A 103 -17.60 5.46 10.27
C ILE A 103 -17.93 4.15 9.55
N ASN A 104 -17.51 3.01 10.10
CA ASN A 104 -17.68 1.70 9.47
C ASN A 104 -17.20 1.68 8.00
N THR A 105 -16.09 2.37 7.73
CA THR A 105 -15.58 2.64 6.40
C THR A 105 -14.11 2.25 6.29
N LYS A 106 -13.78 1.57 5.19
CA LYS A 106 -12.41 1.27 4.76
C LYS A 106 -12.18 1.94 3.41
N GLY A 107 -10.95 2.32 3.14
CA GLY A 107 -10.57 2.93 1.87
C GLY A 107 -9.06 3.03 1.72
N ALA A 108 -8.63 3.84 0.76
CA ALA A 108 -7.24 4.24 0.59
C ALA A 108 -7.14 5.76 0.59
N LEU A 109 -5.98 6.29 0.97
CA LEU A 109 -5.77 7.73 1.08
C LEU A 109 -4.66 8.17 0.12
N SER A 110 -4.91 9.21 -0.66
CA SER A 110 -3.85 9.99 -1.30
C SER A 110 -3.71 11.33 -0.59
N VAL A 111 -2.47 11.76 -0.38
CA VAL A 111 -2.13 13.08 0.15
C VAL A 111 -1.37 13.83 -0.93
N ILE A 112 -1.80 15.05 -1.23
CA ILE A 112 -1.18 15.89 -2.26
C ILE A 112 -0.82 17.25 -1.67
N SER A 113 0.34 17.78 -2.04
CA SER A 113 0.67 19.20 -1.88
C SER A 113 0.08 19.98 -3.04
N GLU A 114 -0.69 21.03 -2.76
CA GLU A 114 -1.40 21.81 -3.77
C GLU A 114 -0.45 22.59 -4.70
N ASP A 115 0.74 22.92 -4.20
CA ASP A 115 1.81 23.64 -4.91
C ASP A 115 2.88 22.71 -5.51
N GLY A 116 2.73 21.39 -5.35
CA GLY A 116 3.73 20.41 -5.77
C GLY A 116 4.97 20.32 -4.88
N SER A 117 4.96 20.94 -3.69
CA SER A 117 6.05 20.80 -2.72
C SER A 117 6.17 19.36 -2.20
N PRO A 118 7.39 18.87 -1.94
CA PRO A 118 7.61 17.52 -1.45
C PRO A 118 7.02 17.32 -0.04
N ILE A 119 6.38 16.18 0.22
CA ILE A 119 5.84 15.82 1.53
C ILE A 119 6.28 14.43 1.99
N VAL A 120 6.49 14.26 3.29
CA VAL A 120 6.75 12.96 3.92
C VAL A 120 5.48 12.48 4.62
N ILE A 121 5.11 11.23 4.39
CA ILE A 121 3.89 10.63 4.96
C ILE A 121 4.29 9.45 5.85
N GLY A 122 3.81 9.48 7.09
CA GLY A 122 3.76 8.31 7.97
C GLY A 122 2.31 7.91 8.21
N SER A 123 2.05 6.63 8.46
CA SER A 123 0.72 6.21 8.88
C SER A 123 0.75 4.95 9.73
N ARG A 124 -0.27 4.78 10.57
CA ARG A 124 -0.45 3.56 11.34
C ARG A 124 -1.92 3.19 11.33
N THR A 125 -2.21 1.93 11.00
CA THR A 125 -3.54 1.33 11.16
C THR A 125 -3.49 0.37 12.34
N TYR A 126 -4.29 0.62 13.36
CA TYR A 126 -4.20 -0.05 14.66
C TYR A 126 -5.57 -0.32 15.26
N THR A 127 -5.55 -1.16 16.29
CA THR A 127 -6.71 -1.48 17.12
C THR A 127 -6.35 -1.38 18.60
N PHE A 128 -7.36 -1.42 19.46
CA PHE A 128 -7.22 -1.37 20.91
C PHE A 128 -7.16 -2.78 21.47
N ASP A 129 -6.26 -2.97 22.44
CA ASP A 129 -6.23 -4.19 23.24
C ASP A 129 -7.23 -4.08 24.40
N SER A 130 -7.88 -5.19 24.76
CA SER A 130 -8.86 -5.23 25.86
C SER A 130 -8.26 -4.91 27.23
N ASP A 131 -6.98 -5.21 27.42
CA ASP A 131 -6.23 -4.94 28.65
C ASP A 131 -5.54 -3.56 28.63
N GLY A 132 -5.76 -2.79 27.55
CA GLY A 132 -5.26 -1.43 27.37
C GLY A 132 -4.07 -1.33 26.42
N GLY A 133 -3.94 -0.18 25.76
CA GLY A 133 -2.91 0.05 24.73
C GLY A 133 -3.41 -0.22 23.32
N THR A 134 -2.47 -0.23 22.35
CA THR A 134 -2.80 -0.45 20.93
C THR A 134 -1.73 -1.26 20.22
N TYR A 135 -2.16 -2.16 19.35
CA TYR A 135 -1.30 -2.87 18.41
C TYR A 135 -1.80 -2.66 16.98
N GLY A 136 -0.92 -2.87 16.00
CA GLY A 136 -1.23 -2.57 14.61
C GLY A 136 0.03 -2.49 13.78
N GLN A 137 -0.12 -1.94 12.58
CA GLN A 137 0.93 -1.93 11.57
C GLN A 137 1.10 -0.55 10.95
N GLU A 138 2.34 -0.23 10.59
CA GLU A 138 2.62 0.88 9.67
C GLU A 138 2.01 0.53 8.30
N VAL A 139 1.39 1.50 7.64
CA VAL A 139 0.83 1.32 6.30
C VAL A 139 1.39 2.40 5.39
N PHE A 140 2.09 2.01 4.33
CA PHE A 140 2.69 2.95 3.39
C PHE A 140 2.67 2.43 1.97
N GLY A 141 2.51 3.34 1.02
CA GLY A 141 2.49 3.00 -0.40
C GLY A 141 3.89 2.93 -0.99
N VAL A 142 4.17 1.86 -1.74
CA VAL A 142 5.25 1.82 -2.72
C VAL A 142 4.61 1.79 -4.10
N LEU A 143 5.00 2.73 -4.96
CA LEU A 143 4.45 2.87 -6.30
C LEU A 143 4.89 1.69 -7.18
N VAL A 144 3.94 1.13 -7.92
CA VAL A 144 4.12 0.05 -8.88
C VAL A 144 3.40 0.42 -10.18
N SER A 145 3.80 -0.14 -11.33
CA SER A 145 3.08 0.02 -12.60
C SER A 145 2.71 -1.31 -13.26
N ASP A 146 3.68 -2.21 -13.45
CA ASP A 146 3.47 -3.49 -14.15
C ASP A 146 3.23 -4.64 -13.17
N ARG A 147 4.31 -5.12 -12.55
CA ARG A 147 4.31 -6.32 -11.71
C ARG A 147 5.05 -6.05 -10.41
N ALA A 148 4.56 -6.63 -9.31
CA ALA A 148 5.22 -6.52 -8.01
C ALA A 148 5.06 -7.75 -7.12
N TRP A 149 5.95 -7.85 -6.14
CA TRP A 149 6.05 -9.00 -5.24
C TRP A 149 6.11 -8.57 -3.77
N ALA A 150 5.61 -9.44 -2.90
CA ALA A 150 5.87 -9.42 -1.47
C ALA A 150 6.15 -10.84 -0.99
N ALA A 151 7.10 -10.97 -0.07
CA ALA A 151 7.47 -12.23 0.54
C ALA A 151 6.89 -12.35 1.96
N GLY A 152 6.87 -13.57 2.51
CA GLY A 152 6.47 -13.82 3.90
C GLY A 152 4.96 -13.91 4.09
N ALA A 153 4.23 -14.31 3.05
CA ALA A 153 2.83 -14.66 3.16
C ALA A 153 2.66 -16.00 3.87
N GLU A 154 1.69 -16.07 4.78
CA GLU A 154 1.27 -17.29 5.49
C GLU A 154 -0.25 -17.24 5.63
N ASN A 155 -0.93 -18.35 5.35
CA ASN A 155 -2.38 -18.45 5.40
C ASN A 155 -2.76 -19.88 5.79
N ASP A 156 -3.06 -20.08 7.06
CA ASP A 156 -3.38 -21.35 7.70
C ASP A 156 -4.23 -21.13 8.97
N SER A 157 -4.29 -22.11 9.88
CA SER A 157 -5.04 -22.00 11.13
C SER A 157 -4.48 -20.96 12.12
N LEU A 158 -3.18 -20.62 12.01
CA LEU A 158 -2.50 -19.69 12.91
C LEU A 158 -2.37 -18.30 12.31
N TYR A 159 -2.21 -18.19 10.99
CA TYR A 159 -2.02 -16.92 10.30
C TYR A 159 -3.01 -16.73 9.17
N ARG A 160 -3.39 -15.48 8.93
CA ARG A 160 -4.14 -15.07 7.74
C ARG A 160 -3.37 -14.00 7.00
N THR A 161 -3.27 -14.11 5.67
CA THR A 161 -2.70 -13.04 4.85
C THR A 161 -3.80 -12.38 4.03
N ASN A 162 -3.88 -11.06 4.14
CA ASN A 162 -4.68 -10.23 3.25
C ASN A 162 -3.79 -9.59 2.19
N ILE A 163 -4.18 -9.66 0.92
CA ILE A 163 -3.60 -8.90 -0.18
C ILE A 163 -4.50 -7.70 -0.45
N GLY A 164 -3.90 -6.52 -0.59
CA GLY A 164 -4.60 -5.32 -0.99
C GLY A 164 -3.95 -4.62 -2.17
N VAL A 165 -4.79 -4.03 -3.00
CA VAL A 165 -4.41 -3.20 -4.15
C VAL A 165 -5.18 -1.89 -4.05
N TYR A 166 -4.49 -0.78 -4.26
CA TYR A 166 -5.05 0.55 -4.38
C TYR A 166 -4.74 1.11 -5.77
N LEU A 167 -5.80 1.42 -6.52
CA LEU A 167 -5.78 2.05 -7.82
C LEU A 167 -6.27 3.51 -7.68
N PRO A 168 -5.37 4.51 -7.73
CA PRO A 168 -5.71 5.93 -7.52
C PRO A 168 -6.40 6.59 -8.73
N VAL A 169 -6.35 5.97 -9.91
CA VAL A 169 -6.88 6.53 -11.16
C VAL A 169 -7.89 5.56 -11.75
N ALA A 170 -9.09 6.06 -12.06
CA ALA A 170 -10.15 5.21 -12.59
C ALA A 170 -9.81 4.77 -14.03
N PRO A 171 -10.16 3.53 -14.42
CA PRO A 171 -10.18 3.15 -15.82
C PRO A 171 -11.14 4.01 -16.64
N PRO A 172 -11.02 4.00 -17.98
CA PRO A 172 -12.05 4.51 -18.87
C PRO A 172 -13.44 3.94 -18.54
N LEU A 173 -14.48 4.75 -18.73
CA LEU A 173 -15.85 4.35 -18.42
C LEU A 173 -16.22 3.07 -19.18
N GLY A 174 -16.66 2.04 -18.44
CA GLY A 174 -17.06 0.75 -18.99
C GLY A 174 -15.92 -0.25 -19.19
N SER A 175 -14.70 0.07 -18.76
CA SER A 175 -13.57 -0.87 -18.70
C SER A 175 -13.13 -1.14 -17.26
N THR A 176 -12.34 -2.19 -17.07
CA THR A 176 -11.68 -2.53 -15.81
C THR A 176 -10.16 -2.48 -15.96
N VAL A 177 -9.46 -2.21 -14.86
CA VAL A 177 -8.07 -2.64 -14.67
C VAL A 177 -8.10 -3.87 -13.77
N ASP A 178 -7.49 -4.95 -14.23
CA ASP A 178 -7.51 -6.22 -13.53
C ASP A 178 -6.13 -6.50 -12.93
N PHE A 179 -6.12 -7.05 -11.72
CA PHE A 179 -4.90 -7.45 -11.03
C PHE A 179 -4.92 -8.96 -10.82
N GLU A 180 -4.09 -9.68 -11.56
CA GLU A 180 -3.87 -11.11 -11.33
C GLU A 180 -2.98 -11.28 -10.09
N VAL A 181 -3.48 -12.00 -9.10
CA VAL A 181 -2.77 -12.35 -7.87
C VAL A 181 -2.35 -13.79 -7.96
N ILE A 182 -1.05 -14.05 -7.80
CA ILE A 182 -0.46 -15.37 -7.84
C ILE A 182 0.28 -15.64 -6.54
N VAL A 183 0.03 -16.79 -5.93
CA VAL A 183 0.68 -17.21 -4.68
C VAL A 183 1.59 -18.39 -4.95
N ARG A 184 2.83 -18.30 -4.47
CA ARG A 184 3.82 -19.37 -4.58
C ARG A 184 4.33 -19.83 -3.23
N ASP A 185 4.52 -21.14 -3.10
CA ASP A 185 5.14 -21.76 -1.95
C ASP A 185 6.67 -21.51 -1.92
N PRO A 186 7.43 -22.05 -0.93
CA PRO A 186 8.87 -21.85 -0.84
C PRO A 186 9.68 -22.57 -1.94
N SER A 187 9.10 -23.57 -2.60
CA SER A 187 9.74 -24.26 -3.74
C SER A 187 9.57 -23.49 -5.06
N GLY A 188 8.67 -22.50 -5.07
CA GLY A 188 8.29 -21.72 -6.24
C GLY A 188 7.09 -22.30 -6.99
N GLU A 189 6.45 -23.34 -6.45
CA GLU A 189 5.23 -23.91 -7.01
C GLU A 189 4.05 -22.94 -6.82
N GLU A 190 3.21 -22.81 -7.84
CA GLU A 190 1.97 -22.07 -7.73
C GLU A 190 0.95 -22.83 -6.89
N VAL A 191 0.47 -22.21 -5.82
CA VAL A 191 -0.53 -22.79 -4.91
C VAL A 191 -1.84 -22.02 -4.91
N GLY A 192 -1.91 -20.91 -5.64
CA GLY A 192 -3.14 -20.15 -5.79
C GLY A 192 -3.04 -19.08 -6.86
N ARG A 193 -4.18 -18.81 -7.52
CA ARG A 193 -4.33 -17.75 -8.53
C ARG A 193 -5.74 -17.19 -8.53
N GLY A 194 -5.88 -15.88 -8.70
CA GLY A 194 -7.17 -15.26 -8.95
C GLY A 194 -7.04 -13.78 -9.28
N THR A 195 -8.17 -13.14 -9.58
CA THR A 195 -8.19 -11.78 -10.12
C THR A 195 -8.95 -10.81 -9.21
N MET A 196 -8.45 -9.58 -9.13
CA MET A 196 -9.12 -8.44 -8.51
C MET A 196 -9.45 -7.43 -9.61
N GLU A 197 -10.74 -7.23 -9.89
CA GLU A 197 -11.21 -6.37 -10.98
C GLU A 197 -11.56 -4.97 -10.46
N PHE A 198 -11.01 -3.92 -11.06
CA PHE A 198 -11.29 -2.53 -10.67
C PHE A 198 -12.01 -1.79 -11.79
N PRO A 199 -13.33 -1.57 -11.68
CA PRO A 199 -14.08 -0.73 -12.62
C PRO A 199 -14.00 0.78 -12.30
N ALA A 200 -13.37 1.16 -11.18
CA ALA A 200 -13.26 2.54 -10.71
C ALA A 200 -11.96 2.71 -9.88
N ALA A 201 -11.58 3.96 -9.62
CA ALA A 201 -10.53 4.28 -8.65
C ALA A 201 -11.00 3.86 -7.24
N GLY A 202 -10.11 3.23 -6.47
CA GLY A 202 -10.48 2.64 -5.20
C GLY A 202 -9.45 1.62 -4.74
N MET A 203 -9.74 0.96 -3.63
CA MET A 203 -8.93 -0.13 -3.12
C MET A 203 -9.75 -1.41 -2.97
N GLN A 204 -9.08 -2.56 -3.06
CA GLN A 204 -9.64 -3.84 -2.66
C GLN A 204 -8.69 -4.50 -1.68
N GLN A 205 -9.26 -5.31 -0.78
CA GLN A 205 -8.49 -6.21 0.06
C GLN A 205 -9.19 -7.56 0.14
N LYS A 206 -8.45 -8.65 -0.12
CA LYS A 206 -8.96 -10.02 -0.04
C LYS A 206 -8.01 -10.89 0.78
N ASN A 207 -8.55 -11.84 1.54
CA ASN A 207 -7.74 -12.88 2.18
C ASN A 207 -7.30 -13.92 1.13
N LEU A 208 -6.06 -14.44 1.20
CA LEU A 208 -5.49 -15.37 0.20
C LEU A 208 -6.34 -16.62 -0.08
N SER A 209 -7.28 -16.99 0.78
CA SER A 209 -8.29 -18.02 0.49
C SER A 209 -9.09 -17.73 -0.80
N PHE A 210 -9.21 -16.46 -1.22
CA PHE A 210 -9.90 -16.11 -2.48
C PHE A 210 -9.23 -16.66 -3.73
N VAL A 211 -7.93 -17.00 -3.66
CA VAL A 211 -7.17 -17.64 -4.73
C VAL A 211 -6.93 -19.13 -4.49
N GLY A 212 -7.53 -19.71 -3.44
CA GLY A 212 -7.35 -21.10 -3.04
C GLY A 212 -6.08 -21.40 -2.23
N ALA A 213 -5.35 -20.38 -1.78
CA ALA A 213 -4.14 -20.55 -0.99
C ALA A 213 -4.45 -20.68 0.52
N ASP A 214 -5.33 -21.61 0.89
CA ASP A 214 -5.83 -21.83 2.26
C ASP A 214 -4.83 -22.50 3.21
N GLN A 215 -3.79 -23.15 2.67
CA GLN A 215 -2.80 -23.95 3.40
C GLN A 215 -1.38 -23.54 3.00
N LEU A 216 -1.03 -22.29 3.25
CA LEU A 216 0.28 -21.71 2.95
C LEU A 216 1.08 -21.49 4.23
N LEU A 217 2.05 -22.36 4.51
CA LEU A 217 2.93 -22.21 5.68
C LEU A 217 3.98 -21.11 5.53
N ALA A 218 4.39 -20.84 4.29
CA ALA A 218 5.27 -19.74 3.91
C ALA A 218 5.19 -19.56 2.40
N GLY A 219 5.29 -18.32 1.91
CA GLY A 219 5.25 -18.08 0.48
C GLY A 219 5.47 -16.64 0.07
N SER A 220 5.29 -16.43 -1.22
CA SER A 220 5.31 -15.11 -1.85
C SER A 220 4.00 -14.84 -2.57
N VAL A 221 3.64 -13.56 -2.63
CA VAL A 221 2.53 -13.04 -3.41
C VAL A 221 3.11 -12.21 -4.53
N GLU A 222 2.65 -12.49 -5.73
CA GLU A 222 2.93 -11.73 -6.93
C GLU A 222 1.61 -11.12 -7.42
N VAL A 223 1.70 -9.88 -7.91
CA VAL A 223 0.57 -9.21 -8.54
C VAL A 223 0.99 -8.63 -9.89
N ILE A 224 0.19 -8.90 -10.92
CA ILE A 224 0.37 -8.43 -12.30
C ILE A 224 -0.80 -7.53 -12.66
N CYS A 225 -0.53 -6.31 -13.10
CA CYS A 225 -1.54 -5.39 -13.63
C CYS A 225 -1.83 -5.72 -15.11
N SER A 226 -3.10 -5.76 -15.50
CA SER A 226 -3.52 -5.97 -16.89
C SER A 226 -3.12 -4.84 -17.82
N ASP A 227 -2.92 -3.63 -17.26
CA ASP A 227 -2.52 -2.44 -18.00
C ASP A 227 -1.34 -1.74 -17.29
N PRO A 228 -0.10 -1.88 -17.81
CA PRO A 228 1.08 -1.32 -17.18
C PRO A 228 1.18 0.21 -17.31
N SER A 229 0.24 0.87 -18.01
CA SER A 229 0.16 2.34 -18.05
C SER A 229 -0.43 2.93 -16.75
N PHE A 230 -1.13 2.11 -15.96
CA PHE A 230 -1.60 2.50 -14.64
C PHE A 230 -0.49 2.39 -13.61
N PHE A 231 -0.47 3.34 -12.69
CA PHE A 231 0.28 3.21 -11.46
C PHE A 231 -0.67 2.83 -10.32
N TRP A 232 -0.17 2.01 -9.40
CA TRP A 232 -0.95 1.44 -8.32
C TRP A 232 -0.05 1.17 -7.12
N TYR A 233 -0.69 0.86 -5.99
CA TYR A 233 -0.01 0.50 -4.75
C TYR A 233 -0.53 -0.84 -4.27
N GLY A 234 0.37 -1.68 -3.80
CA GLY A 234 0.03 -3.02 -3.37
C GLY A 234 0.66 -3.36 -2.03
N TYR A 235 0.04 -4.29 -1.30
CA TYR A 235 0.61 -4.80 -0.04
C TYR A 235 0.06 -6.17 0.31
N ILE A 236 0.79 -6.89 1.16
CA ILE A 236 0.23 -7.95 1.98
C ILE A 236 0.24 -7.53 3.45
N SER A 237 -0.76 -7.99 4.20
CA SER A 237 -0.81 -7.89 5.66
C SER A 237 -1.02 -9.29 6.22
N ARG A 238 0.03 -9.83 6.85
CA ARG A 238 -0.05 -11.13 7.55
C ARG A 238 -0.44 -10.86 8.99
N ILE A 239 -1.48 -11.53 9.47
CA ILE A 239 -2.03 -11.36 10.80
C ILE A 239 -1.99 -12.70 11.54
N ASP A 240 -1.46 -12.69 12.76
CA ASP A 240 -1.60 -13.79 13.72
C ASP A 240 -3.06 -13.86 14.17
N GLN A 241 -3.72 -15.00 14.00
CA GLN A 241 -5.15 -15.15 14.28
C GLN A 241 -5.47 -15.19 15.79
N THR A 242 -4.48 -15.44 16.64
CA THR A 242 -4.66 -15.49 18.10
C THR A 242 -4.54 -14.10 18.71
N SER A 243 -3.46 -13.38 18.38
CA SER A 243 -3.18 -12.05 18.95
C SER A 243 -3.76 -10.90 18.13
N GLY A 244 -4.01 -11.11 16.84
CA GLY A 244 -4.33 -10.05 15.89
C GLY A 244 -3.13 -9.20 15.48
N ASP A 245 -1.92 -9.54 15.94
CA ASP A 245 -0.69 -8.82 15.55
C ASP A 245 -0.46 -8.93 14.05
N ALA A 246 -0.13 -7.81 13.42
CA ALA A 246 -0.13 -7.66 11.98
C ALA A 246 1.21 -7.14 11.45
N VAL A 247 1.68 -7.75 10.38
CA VAL A 247 2.89 -7.36 9.66
C VAL A 247 2.52 -6.90 8.26
N PHE A 248 2.69 -5.60 8.03
CA PHE A 248 2.54 -4.97 6.71
C PHE A 248 3.78 -5.20 5.85
N ARG A 249 3.59 -5.54 4.58
CA ARG A 249 4.66 -5.61 3.59
C ARG A 249 4.17 -5.01 2.27
N PRO A 250 4.77 -3.90 1.80
CA PRO A 250 4.40 -3.36 0.50
C PRO A 250 4.83 -4.32 -0.61
N LEU A 251 4.03 -4.37 -1.67
CA LEU A 251 4.43 -4.95 -2.94
C LEU A 251 5.50 -4.05 -3.57
N ARG A 252 6.56 -4.66 -4.11
CA ARG A 252 7.67 -3.95 -4.76
C ARG A 252 7.87 -4.50 -6.16
N GLY A 253 7.96 -3.60 -7.16
CA GLY A 253 8.31 -3.97 -8.52
C GLY A 253 9.81 -4.30 -8.66
N MET A 254 10.19 -4.94 -9.77
CA MET A 254 11.60 -5.02 -10.16
C MET A 254 12.05 -3.61 -10.55
N GLY A 255 13.08 -3.11 -9.87
CA GLY A 255 13.52 -1.72 -9.99
C GLY A 255 13.92 -1.32 -11.41
N PHE A 256 13.71 -0.04 -11.71
CA PHE A 256 14.43 0.68 -12.76
C PHE A 256 15.89 0.90 -12.36
#